data_AF-A0A415G2K6-F1
#
_entry.id   AF-A0A415G2K6-F1
#
_cell.length_a   1.000
_cell.length_b   1.000
_cell.length_c   1.000
_cell.angle_alpha   90.00
_cell.angle_beta   90.00
_cell.angle_gamma   90.00
#
_symmetry.space_group_name_H-M   'P 1'
#
loop_
_entity.id
_entity.type
_entity.pdbx_description
1 polymer ?
#
loop_
_entity_poly.entity_id
_entity_poly.type
_entity_poly.pdbx_seq_one_letter_code
_entity_poly.pdbx_strand_id
1 'polypeptide(L)' 'MNLDNNTHSVFLLQYHLVFVVKYRRQVFDDGISSRAKEIFEYIAPNYNITLEEW' A
#
# COMPACT_ATOMS: atom_id res chain seq x y z
N MET A 1 -2.36 -19.10 -9.30
CA MET A 1 -3.09 -17.83 -9.09
C MET A 1 -3.89 -18.00 -7.82
N ASN A 2 -3.53 -17.32 -6.73
CA ASN A 2 -4.22 -17.43 -5.46
C ASN A 2 -5.32 -16.36 -5.44
N LEU A 3 -6.58 -16.78 -5.42
CA LEU A 3 -7.74 -15.88 -5.46
C LEU A 3 -8.29 -15.74 -4.04
N ASP A 4 -8.63 -14.51 -3.66
CA ASP A 4 -9.31 -14.25 -2.39
C ASP A 4 -10.83 -14.38 -2.58
N ASN A 5 -11.57 -14.55 -1.49
CA ASN A 5 -13.02 -14.69 -1.53
C ASN A 5 -13.70 -14.15 -0.27
N ASN A 6 -14.95 -13.75 -0.44
CA ASN A 6 -15.90 -13.52 0.63
C ASN A 6 -17.14 -14.41 0.42
N THR A 7 -18.17 -14.26 1.26
CA THR A 7 -19.38 -15.09 1.22
C THR A 7 -20.09 -15.15 -0.14
N HIS A 8 -19.90 -14.14 -1.01
CA HIS A 8 -20.64 -14.02 -2.26
C HIS A 8 -19.77 -13.72 -3.48
N SER A 9 -18.44 -13.68 -3.36
CA SER A 9 -17.55 -13.27 -4.45
C SER A 9 -16.17 -13.89 -4.32
N VAL A 10 -15.56 -14.22 -5.46
CA VAL A 10 -14.15 -14.61 -5.60
C VAL A 10 -13.47 -13.54 -6.43
N PHE A 11 -12.34 -13.02 -5.97
CA PHE A 11 -11.69 -11.86 -6.58
C PHE A 11 -10.17 -11.90 -6.46
N LEU A 12 -9.52 -11.09 -7.31
CA LEU A 12 -8.11 -10.72 -7.21
C LEU A 12 -8.02 -9.24 -7.58
N LEU A 13 -7.68 -8.40 -6.59
CA LEU A 13 -7.62 -6.96 -6.77
C LEU A 13 -6.19 -6.49 -6.52
N GLN A 14 -5.56 -5.93 -7.56
CA GLN A 14 -4.21 -5.38 -7.50
C GLN A 14 -4.26 -3.94 -8.02
N TYR A 15 -3.79 -3.00 -7.21
CA TYR A 15 -3.83 -1.57 -7.53
C TYR A 15 -2.43 -0.98 -7.46
N HIS A 16 -2.11 -0.11 -8.42
CA HIS A 16 -0.90 0.71 -8.37
C HIS A 16 -1.27 2.08 -7.80
N LEU A 17 -0.76 2.38 -6.60
CA LEU A 17 -1.04 3.62 -5.88
C LEU A 17 0.15 4.57 -5.97
N VAL A 18 -0.11 5.83 -6.37
CA VAL A 18 0.91 6.89 -6.43
C VAL A 18 0.41 8.10 -5.68
N PHE A 19 1.16 8.53 -4.67
CA PHE A 19 0.86 9.69 -3.85
C PHE A 19 1.95 10.75 -3.97
N VAL A 20 1.58 12.01 -3.74
CA VAL A 20 2.51 13.14 -3.77
C VAL A 20 2.33 13.98 -2.51
N VAL A 21 3.44 14.50 -2.00
CA VAL A 21 3.41 15.41 -0.86
C VAL A 21 2.73 16.74 -1.20
N LYS A 22 2.21 17.40 -0.17
CA LYS A 22 1.66 18.75 -0.29
C LYS A 22 2.70 19.69 -0.94
N TYR A 23 2.25 20.44 -1.94
CA TYR A 23 3.08 21.35 -2.74
C TYR A 23 4.25 20.70 -3.52
N ARG A 24 4.27 19.37 -3.65
CA ARG A 24 5.31 18.62 -4.39
C ARG A 24 6.75 18.97 -4.00
N ARG A 25 6.97 19.30 -2.73
CA ARG A 25 8.32 19.58 -2.21
C ARG A 25 9.18 18.31 -2.31
N GLN A 26 10.46 18.44 -2.65
CA GLN A 26 11.40 17.31 -2.70
C GLN A 26 11.85 16.92 -1.29
N VAL A 27 10.92 16.40 -0.49
CA VAL A 27 11.17 15.99 0.91
C VAL A 27 11.25 14.48 1.08
N PHE A 28 10.87 13.70 0.07
CA PHE A 28 11.05 12.24 0.12
C PHE A 28 12.50 11.92 -0.22
N ASP A 29 13.25 11.52 0.80
CA ASP A 29 14.52 10.82 0.69
C ASP A 29 14.34 9.33 1.06
N ASP A 30 15.41 8.55 0.98
CA ASP A 30 15.38 7.12 1.28
C ASP A 30 14.95 6.83 2.73
N GLY A 31 15.28 7.70 3.68
CA GLY A 31 14.93 7.56 5.09
C GLY A 31 13.44 7.78 5.35
N ILE A 32 12.88 8.85 4.77
CA ILE A 32 11.45 9.17 4.83
C ILE A 32 10.65 8.13 4.06
N SER A 33 11.15 7.66 2.91
CA SER A 33 10.53 6.56 2.15
C SER A 33 10.45 5.28 2.97
N SER A 34 11.57 4.88 3.61
CA SER A 34 11.61 3.69 4.47
C SER A 34 10.65 3.81 5.64
N ARG A 35 10.60 4.98 6.31
CA ARG A 35 9.66 5.21 7.40
C ARG A 35 8.20 5.21 6.95
N ALA A 36 7.91 5.75 5.77
CA ALA A 36 6.57 5.71 5.19
C ALA A 36 6.15 4.27 4.86
N LYS A 37 7.07 3.45 4.35
CA LYS A 37 6.84 2.02 4.12
C LYS A 37 6.47 1.30 5.42
N GLU A 38 7.23 1.49 6.49
CA GLU A 38 6.95 0.90 7.80
C GLU A 38 5.55 1.27 8.32
N ILE A 39 5.18 2.55 8.18
CA ILE A 39 3.85 3.03 8.59
C ILE A 39 2.75 2.39 7.73
N PHE A 40 2.98 2.26 6.42
CA PHE A 40 2.03 1.62 5.51
C PHE A 40 1.84 0.14 5.87
N GLU A 41 2.93 -0.61 6.05
CA GLU A 41 2.90 -2.02 6.45
C GLU A 41 2.26 -2.23 7.83
N TYR A 42 2.40 -1.26 8.75
CA TYR A 42 1.71 -1.30 10.03
C TYR A 42 0.18 -1.11 9.90
N ILE A 43 -0.27 -0.24 8.99
CA ILE A 43 -1.69 0.12 8.84
C ILE A 43 -2.43 -0.87 7.93
N ALA A 44 -1.80 -1.35 6.86
CA ALA A 44 -2.41 -2.15 5.80
C ALA A 44 -3.19 -3.41 6.30
N PRO A 45 -2.68 -4.20 7.27
CA PRO A 45 -3.38 -5.39 7.76
C PRO A 45 -4.76 -5.07 8.39
N ASN A 46 -4.93 -3.89 8.99
CA ASN A 46 -6.21 -3.47 9.57
C ASN A 46 -7.32 -3.29 8.51
N TYR A 47 -6.93 -3.15 7.25
CA TYR A 47 -7.83 -2.98 6.11
C TYR A 47 -7.80 -4.18 5.16
N ASN A 48 -7.20 -5.31 5.57
CA ASN A 48 -7.00 -6.48 4.72
C ASN A 48 -6.23 -6.17 3.42
N ILE A 49 -5.31 -5.21 3.47
CA ILE A 49 -4.44 -4.84 2.35
C ILE A 49 -3.07 -5.51 2.54
N THR A 50 -2.52 -6.04 1.46
CA THR A 50 -1.15 -6.57 1.40
C THR A 50 -0.31 -5.68 0.48
N LEU A 51 0.90 -5.33 0.93
CA LEU A 51 1.87 -4.60 0.11
C LEU A 51 2.65 -5.59 -0.76
N GLU A 52 2.55 -5.44 -2.09
CA GLU A 52 3.29 -6.26 -3.06
C GLU A 52 4.63 -5.60 -3.46
N GLU A 53 4.61 -4.29 -3.74
CA GLU A 53 5.76 -3.50 -4.16
C GLU A 53 5.69 -2.09 -3.53
N TRP A 54 6.86 -1.51 -3.21
CA TRP A 54 7.01 -0.17 -2.61
C TRP A 54 7.88 0.73 -3.49
#